data_AF-A0A1X1WTL0-F1
#
_entry.id   AF-A0A1X1WTL0-F1
#
_cell.length_a   1.000
_cell.length_b   1.000
_cell.length_c   1.000
_cell.angle_alpha   90.00
_cell.angle_beta   90.00
_cell.angle_gamma   90.00
#
_symmetry.space_group_name_H-M   'P 1'
#
loop_
_entity.id
_entity.type
_entity.pdbx_description
1 polymer ?
#
loop_
_entity_poly.entity_id
_entity_poly.type
_entity_poly.pdbx_seq_one_letter_code
_entity_poly.pdbx_strand_id
1 'polypeptide(L)'
;MTATTNTAKPVDPPSVAPLAADLDAALRRLKLATVRRNAAEVLQVAKTQRWTPEEILRTLVEAEIAARDASNTANRLKAAAFPVAKSLDGFDVTGSSVTQATFDYLSSLEWIRAQQNLAVIGPPGTGKSHLLIGCGHAAVHAGFKVRYFTAADLIEVLYRGLADNTVGKIIDTLLRADLVILDEIGFAPLDDTGTQLLFRLVAAGYERRSLAIASHWPFEQWGRFLPEHTTAASILDRLLHHATIVITSGESYRMRHADHKKGANKS
;
A
#
# COMPACT_ATOMS: atom_id res chain seq x y z
N MET A 1 31.42 27.84 58.85
CA MET A 1 31.33 28.23 57.42
C MET A 1 30.58 27.14 56.68
N THR A 2 29.25 27.23 56.68
CA THR A 2 28.34 26.31 56.01
C THR A 2 28.09 26.83 54.60
N ALA A 3 28.58 26.12 53.59
CA ALA A 3 28.38 26.46 52.19
C ALA A 3 26.97 26.06 51.76
N THR A 4 26.12 27.03 51.48
CA THR A 4 24.81 26.85 50.86
C THR A 4 25.01 26.65 49.36
N THR A 5 24.91 25.40 48.90
CA THR A 5 24.88 25.06 47.48
C THR A 5 23.54 25.49 46.88
N ASN A 6 23.57 26.59 46.15
CA ASN A 6 22.43 27.13 45.41
C ASN A 6 22.19 26.23 44.17
N THR A 7 21.22 25.34 44.25
CA THR A 7 20.79 24.50 43.12
C THR A 7 19.88 25.34 42.21
N ALA A 8 20.44 25.82 41.10
CA ALA A 8 19.69 26.52 40.07
C ALA A 8 18.62 25.57 39.48
N LYS A 9 17.35 25.99 39.55
CA LYS A 9 16.22 25.31 38.90
C LYS A 9 16.46 25.24 37.38
N PRO A 10 16.10 24.13 36.71
CA PRO A 10 16.08 24.08 35.26
C PRO A 10 15.05 25.08 34.76
N VAL A 11 15.49 25.99 33.89
CA VAL A 11 14.64 26.97 33.20
C VAL A 11 13.85 26.19 32.16
N ASP A 12 12.52 26.11 32.33
CA ASP A 12 11.62 25.58 31.31
C ASP A 12 11.86 26.32 29.98
N PRO A 13 11.87 25.63 28.83
CA PRO A 13 12.01 26.30 27.55
C PRO A 13 10.91 27.38 27.41
N PRO A 14 11.21 28.55 26.84
CA PRO A 14 10.27 29.66 26.80
C PRO A 14 8.98 29.22 26.12
N SER A 15 7.87 29.20 26.88
CA SER A 15 6.58 28.80 26.35
C SER A 15 6.14 29.83 25.32
N VAL A 16 6.04 29.42 24.06
CA VAL A 16 5.54 30.25 22.97
C VAL A 16 4.13 30.74 23.33
N ALA A 17 3.91 32.06 23.28
CA ALA A 17 2.61 32.64 23.58
C ALA A 17 1.51 32.07 22.66
N PRO A 18 0.33 31.70 23.20
CA PRO A 18 -0.73 31.07 22.42
C PRO A 18 -1.31 32.01 21.36
N LEU A 19 -1.90 31.42 20.31
CA LEU A 19 -2.63 32.16 19.29
C LEU A 19 -3.86 32.86 19.87
N ALA A 20 -4.27 33.96 19.24
CA ALA A 20 -5.52 34.63 19.57
C ALA A 20 -6.71 33.66 19.44
N ALA A 21 -7.66 33.72 20.37
CA ALA A 21 -8.72 32.72 20.50
C ALA A 21 -9.67 32.67 19.28
N ASP A 22 -9.91 33.81 18.65
CA ASP A 22 -10.68 33.96 17.42
C ASP A 22 -9.98 33.26 16.24
N LEU A 23 -8.66 33.44 16.12
CA LEU A 23 -7.84 32.79 15.11
C LEU A 23 -7.77 31.26 15.33
N ASP A 24 -7.59 30.78 16.57
CA ASP A 24 -7.62 29.33 16.86
C ASP A 24 -8.96 28.70 16.45
N ALA A 25 -10.07 29.36 16.81
CA ALA A 25 -11.41 28.90 16.45
C ALA A 25 -11.63 28.89 14.92
N ALA A 26 -11.15 29.90 14.20
CA ALA A 26 -11.22 29.95 12.74
C ALA A 26 -10.40 28.82 12.08
N LEU A 27 -9.16 28.59 12.53
CA LEU A 27 -8.31 27.51 12.04
C LEU A 27 -8.91 26.13 12.31
N ARG A 28 -9.58 25.95 13.46
CA ARG A 28 -10.32 24.72 13.77
C ARG A 28 -11.49 24.51 12.82
N ARG A 29 -12.28 25.55 12.52
CA ARG A 29 -13.39 25.50 11.57
C ARG A 29 -12.93 25.16 10.15
N LEU A 30 -11.79 25.68 9.73
CA LEU A 30 -11.16 25.39 8.43
C LEU A 30 -10.41 24.05 8.38
N LYS A 31 -10.32 23.32 9.50
CA LYS A 31 -9.56 22.07 9.65
C LYS A 31 -8.06 22.24 9.29
N LEU A 32 -7.48 23.38 9.67
CA LEU A 32 -6.05 23.68 9.49
C LEU A 32 -5.28 23.29 10.76
N ALA A 33 -5.23 21.98 11.04
CA ALA A 33 -4.79 21.47 12.33
C ALA A 33 -3.29 21.66 12.59
N THR A 34 -2.46 21.62 11.54
CA THR A 34 -1.01 21.82 11.64
C THR A 34 -0.69 23.30 11.71
N VAL A 35 -1.35 24.15 10.91
CA VAL A 35 -1.25 25.61 11.07
C VAL A 35 -1.58 26.00 12.51
N ARG A 36 -2.69 25.50 13.05
CA ARG A 36 -3.13 25.81 14.42
C ARG A 36 -2.11 25.42 15.50
N ARG A 37 -1.41 24.29 15.32
CA ARG A 37 -0.37 23.84 16.26
C ARG A 37 0.92 24.65 16.14
N ASN A 38 1.32 24.99 14.91
CA ASN A 38 2.65 25.53 14.64
C ASN A 38 2.67 27.06 14.51
N ALA A 39 1.52 27.71 14.29
CA ALA A 39 1.49 29.14 13.98
C ALA A 39 2.06 30.03 15.07
N ALA A 40 1.88 29.68 16.35
CA ALA A 40 2.47 30.43 17.44
C ALA A 40 4.01 30.46 17.35
N GLU A 41 4.63 29.32 17.07
CA GLU A 41 6.09 29.17 16.96
C GLU A 41 6.62 29.85 15.70
N VAL A 42 5.97 29.60 14.55
CA VAL A 42 6.34 30.23 13.27
C VAL A 42 6.25 31.75 13.36
N LEU A 43 5.24 32.31 14.02
CA LEU A 43 5.12 33.75 14.21
C LEU A 43 6.23 34.34 15.09
N GLN A 44 6.73 33.60 16.10
CA GLN A 44 7.88 34.04 16.90
C GLN A 44 9.18 34.01 16.10
N VAL A 45 9.41 32.93 15.34
CA VAL A 45 10.58 32.83 14.44
C VAL A 45 10.55 33.95 13.40
N ALA A 46 9.40 34.17 12.77
CA ALA A 46 9.20 35.21 11.77
C ALA A 46 9.48 36.62 12.32
N LYS A 47 9.06 36.92 13.56
CA LYS A 47 9.40 38.19 14.23
C LYS A 47 10.90 38.34 14.46
N THR A 48 11.57 37.26 14.88
CA THR A 48 13.00 37.26 15.22
C THR A 48 13.87 37.39 13.98
N GLN A 49 13.50 36.67 12.91
CA GLN A 49 14.23 36.62 11.65
C GLN A 49 13.73 37.65 10.62
N ARG A 50 12.73 38.49 10.98
CA ARG A 50 12.12 39.52 10.13
C ARG A 50 11.59 38.99 8.79
N TRP A 51 10.89 37.87 8.84
CA TRP A 51 10.22 37.31 7.66
C TRP A 51 9.14 38.26 7.14
N THR A 52 9.01 38.29 5.82
CA THR A 52 7.90 38.91 5.11
C THR A 52 6.58 38.16 5.39
N PRO A 53 5.42 38.83 5.24
CA PRO A 53 4.12 38.15 5.38
C PRO A 53 3.97 36.93 4.46
N GLU A 54 4.56 36.98 3.27
CA GLU A 54 4.51 35.87 2.31
C GLU A 54 5.28 34.65 2.81
N GLU A 55 6.46 34.83 3.40
CA GLU A 55 7.26 33.72 3.97
C GLU A 55 6.54 33.01 5.12
N ILE A 56 5.82 33.77 5.95
CA ILE A 56 4.99 33.20 7.04
C ILE A 56 3.88 32.34 6.45
N LEU A 57 3.12 32.88 5.49
CA LEU A 57 2.02 32.16 4.84
C LEU A 57 2.53 30.90 4.15
N ARG A 58 3.62 31.02 3.38
CA ARG A 58 4.27 29.91 2.69
C ARG A 58 4.64 28.79 3.65
N THR A 59 5.35 29.11 4.74
CA THR A 59 5.79 28.11 5.73
C THR A 59 4.60 27.39 6.38
N LEU A 60 3.56 28.13 6.77
CA LEU A 60 2.37 27.53 7.40
C LEU A 60 1.58 26.65 6.42
N VAL A 61 1.41 27.11 5.19
CA VAL A 61 0.68 26.37 4.15
C VAL A 61 1.44 25.11 3.74
N GLU A 62 2.75 25.20 3.52
CA GLU A 62 3.59 24.05 3.19
C GLU A 62 3.57 23.00 4.32
N ALA A 63 3.68 23.42 5.58
CA ALA A 63 3.58 22.52 6.72
C ALA A 63 2.20 21.82 6.80
N GLU A 64 1.11 22.54 6.51
CA GLU A 64 -0.24 21.97 6.49
C GLU A 64 -0.42 20.98 5.33
N ILE A 65 0.05 21.33 4.12
CA ILE A 65 0.01 20.43 2.95
C ILE A 65 0.79 19.16 3.26
N ALA A 66 2.04 19.28 3.72
CA ALA A 66 2.87 18.12 4.06
C ALA A 66 2.22 17.22 5.12
N ALA A 67 1.62 17.80 6.16
CA ALA A 67 0.91 17.04 7.18
C ALA A 67 -0.35 16.34 6.64
N ARG A 68 -1.11 16.99 5.74
CA ARG A 68 -2.28 16.40 5.10
C ARG A 68 -1.89 15.27 4.16
N ASP A 69 -0.85 15.44 3.36
CA ASP A 69 -0.35 14.42 2.44
C ASP A 69 0.20 13.20 3.20
N ALA A 70 0.92 13.42 4.29
CA ALA A 70 1.36 12.35 5.19
C ALA A 70 0.18 11.60 5.80
N SER A 71 -0.85 12.33 6.29
CA SER A 71 -2.06 11.72 6.86
C SER A 71 -2.85 10.93 5.81
N ASN A 72 -3.03 11.48 4.62
CA ASN A 72 -3.71 10.81 3.50
C ASN A 72 -2.98 9.54 3.10
N THR A 73 -1.65 9.59 2.98
CA THR A 73 -0.81 8.43 2.66
C THR A 73 -0.92 7.36 3.75
N ALA A 74 -0.81 7.74 5.03
CA ALA A 74 -0.98 6.82 6.15
C ALA A 74 -2.36 6.15 6.16
N ASN A 75 -3.42 6.92 5.87
CA ASN A 75 -4.78 6.40 5.78
C ASN A 75 -4.93 5.42 4.60
N ARG A 76 -4.34 5.72 3.43
CA ARG A 76 -4.33 4.81 2.28
C ARG A 76 -3.53 3.54 2.58
N LEU A 77 -2.36 3.63 3.22
CA LEU A 77 -1.55 2.47 3.63
C LEU A 77 -2.33 1.57 4.59
N LYS A 78 -2.96 2.16 5.62
CA LYS A 78 -3.81 1.42 6.56
C LYS A 78 -4.97 0.74 5.85
N ALA A 79 -5.62 1.44 4.92
CA ALA A 79 -6.74 0.89 4.17
C ALA A 79 -6.32 -0.19 3.16
N ALA A 80 -5.08 -0.16 2.66
CA ALA A 80 -4.54 -1.18 1.77
C ALA A 80 -4.34 -2.53 2.48
N ALA A 81 -4.10 -2.53 3.79
CA ALA A 81 -4.01 -3.72 4.62
C ALA A 81 -2.91 -4.73 4.18
N PHE A 82 -1.74 -4.23 3.78
CA PHE A 82 -0.60 -5.09 3.46
C PHE A 82 -0.18 -5.93 4.68
N PRO A 83 0.18 -7.22 4.49
CA PRO A 83 0.53 -8.11 5.60
C PRO A 83 1.92 -7.79 6.18
N VAL A 84 2.81 -7.24 5.35
CA VAL A 84 4.17 -6.87 5.71
C VAL A 84 4.58 -5.59 4.98
N ALA A 85 5.47 -4.81 5.58
CA ALA A 85 6.09 -3.68 4.91
C ALA A 85 7.21 -4.17 3.97
N LYS A 86 6.98 -4.05 2.66
CA LYS A 86 7.99 -4.33 1.61
C LYS A 86 7.93 -3.23 0.56
N SER A 87 9.09 -2.75 0.13
CA SER A 87 9.23 -1.74 -0.92
C SER A 87 9.92 -2.32 -2.14
N LEU A 88 9.79 -1.64 -3.28
CA LEU A 88 10.52 -1.96 -4.50
C LEU A 88 12.02 -1.77 -4.31
N ASP A 89 12.47 -0.75 -3.56
CA ASP A 89 13.89 -0.52 -3.28
C ASP A 89 14.57 -1.70 -2.56
N GLY A 90 13.80 -2.47 -1.78
CA GLY A 90 14.27 -3.67 -1.09
C GLY A 90 14.21 -4.94 -1.94
N PHE A 91 13.78 -4.86 -3.20
CA PHE A 91 13.70 -6.01 -4.10
C PHE A 91 15.02 -6.23 -4.83
N ASP A 92 15.61 -7.41 -4.65
CA ASP A 92 16.83 -7.81 -5.34
C ASP A 92 16.51 -8.27 -6.78
N VAL A 93 16.62 -7.35 -7.73
CA VAL A 93 16.36 -7.64 -9.16
C VAL A 93 17.44 -8.57 -9.73
N THR A 94 18.71 -8.40 -9.35
CA THR A 94 19.82 -9.20 -9.92
C THR A 94 19.78 -10.65 -9.43
N GLY A 95 19.30 -10.88 -8.21
CA GLY A 95 19.06 -12.21 -7.64
C GLY A 95 17.69 -12.82 -7.97
N SER A 96 16.94 -12.21 -8.89
CA SER A 96 15.60 -12.61 -9.35
C SER A 96 15.60 -12.90 -10.87
N SER A 97 14.60 -13.63 -11.35
CA SER A 97 14.40 -13.84 -12.80
C SER A 97 13.61 -12.71 -13.48
N VAL A 98 13.20 -11.69 -12.71
CA VAL A 98 12.51 -10.50 -13.24
C VAL A 98 13.54 -9.63 -13.94
N THR A 99 13.29 -9.26 -15.19
CA THR A 99 14.21 -8.40 -15.95
C THR A 99 14.19 -6.96 -15.42
N GLN A 100 15.30 -6.24 -15.55
CA GLN A 100 15.38 -4.83 -15.16
C GLN A 100 14.32 -3.98 -15.88
N ALA A 101 14.13 -4.18 -17.19
CA ALA A 101 13.13 -3.44 -17.96
C ALA A 101 11.69 -3.67 -17.44
N THR A 102 11.36 -4.92 -17.09
CA THR A 102 10.06 -5.22 -16.45
C THR A 102 9.95 -4.55 -15.09
N PHE A 103 10.99 -4.62 -14.27
CA PHE A 103 10.99 -4.00 -12.95
C PHE A 103 10.82 -2.47 -13.03
N ASP A 104 11.51 -1.81 -13.95
CA ASP A 104 11.41 -0.37 -14.17
C ASP A 104 10.00 0.03 -14.63
N TYR A 105 9.42 -0.74 -15.54
CA TYR A 105 8.04 -0.53 -15.99
C TYR A 105 7.02 -0.70 -14.84
N LEU A 106 7.18 -1.73 -14.00
CA LEU A 106 6.30 -1.91 -12.85
C LEU A 106 6.46 -0.78 -11.81
N SER A 107 7.69 -0.30 -11.64
CA SER A 107 8.03 0.81 -10.76
C SER A 107 7.50 2.17 -11.24
N SER A 108 7.26 2.33 -12.55
CA SER A 108 6.66 3.56 -13.10
C SER A 108 5.18 3.73 -12.74
N LEU A 109 4.50 2.63 -12.39
CA LEU A 109 3.07 2.57 -12.08
C LEU A 109 2.14 3.00 -13.24
N GLU A 110 2.68 3.18 -14.45
CA GLU A 110 1.90 3.56 -15.64
C GLU A 110 0.86 2.50 -15.98
N TRP A 111 1.17 1.23 -15.75
CA TRP A 111 0.23 0.11 -15.92
C TRP A 111 -1.04 0.26 -15.07
N ILE A 112 -0.96 0.86 -13.88
CA ILE A 112 -2.13 1.13 -13.03
C ILE A 112 -3.00 2.22 -13.66
N ARG A 113 -2.38 3.28 -14.19
CA ARG A 113 -3.09 4.37 -14.88
C ARG A 113 -3.76 3.90 -16.16
N ALA A 114 -3.09 3.00 -16.87
CA ALA A 114 -3.59 2.35 -18.08
C ALA A 114 -4.62 1.25 -17.79
N GLN A 115 -4.99 1.02 -16.52
CA GLN A 115 -5.94 -0.01 -16.09
C GLN A 115 -5.56 -1.42 -16.55
N GLN A 116 -4.25 -1.66 -16.67
CA GLN A 116 -3.71 -2.98 -17.00
C GLN A 116 -3.55 -3.82 -15.74
N ASN A 117 -3.65 -5.12 -15.91
CA ASN A 117 -3.43 -6.09 -14.84
C ASN A 117 -1.95 -6.46 -14.74
N LEU A 118 -1.56 -6.99 -13.59
CA LEU A 118 -0.25 -7.59 -13.36
C LEU A 118 -0.45 -9.03 -12.92
N ALA A 119 0.18 -10.00 -13.58
CA ALA A 119 0.14 -11.39 -13.14
C ALA A 119 1.55 -11.91 -12.91
N VAL A 120 1.87 -12.22 -11.65
CA VAL A 120 3.18 -12.75 -11.25
C VAL A 120 3.05 -14.24 -10.94
N ILE A 121 3.70 -15.07 -11.74
CA ILE A 121 3.54 -16.52 -11.68
C ILE A 121 4.88 -17.17 -11.33
N GLY A 122 4.87 -18.20 -10.49
CA GLY A 122 6.06 -19.02 -10.26
C GLY A 122 6.18 -19.65 -8.87
N PRO A 123 7.25 -20.44 -8.63
CA PRO A 123 7.42 -21.21 -7.41
C PRO A 123 7.36 -20.39 -6.11
N PRO A 124 7.08 -21.00 -4.95
CA PRO A 124 7.15 -20.30 -3.67
C PRO A 124 8.56 -19.75 -3.40
N GLY A 125 8.62 -18.55 -2.83
CA GLY A 125 9.89 -17.92 -2.44
C GLY A 125 10.65 -17.17 -3.55
N THR A 126 10.10 -17.04 -4.75
CA THR A 126 10.70 -16.29 -5.87
C THR A 126 10.43 -14.78 -5.88
N GLY A 127 9.90 -14.23 -4.78
CA GLY A 127 9.68 -12.78 -4.64
C GLY A 127 8.35 -12.24 -5.16
N LYS A 128 7.41 -13.08 -5.59
CA LYS A 128 6.09 -12.65 -6.13
C LYS A 128 5.33 -11.68 -5.21
N SER A 129 5.07 -12.11 -3.98
CA SER A 129 4.38 -11.29 -2.97
C SER A 129 5.16 -10.02 -2.63
N HIS A 130 6.50 -10.08 -2.62
CA HIS A 130 7.32 -8.88 -2.41
C HIS A 130 7.09 -7.89 -3.55
N LEU A 131 7.18 -8.32 -4.81
CA LEU A 131 6.98 -7.46 -5.97
C LEU A 131 5.59 -6.80 -5.96
N LEU A 132 4.54 -7.59 -5.67
CA LEU A 132 3.17 -7.07 -5.57
C LEU A 132 3.00 -6.05 -4.43
N ILE A 133 3.48 -6.38 -3.24
CA ILE A 133 3.41 -5.49 -2.08
C ILE A 133 4.25 -4.22 -2.33
N GLY A 134 5.43 -4.35 -2.93
CA GLY A 134 6.29 -3.24 -3.32
C GLY A 134 5.58 -2.29 -4.28
N CYS A 135 4.98 -2.82 -5.34
CA CYS A 135 4.17 -2.04 -6.28
C CYS A 135 3.00 -1.35 -5.56
N GLY A 136 2.32 -2.06 -4.66
CA GLY A 136 1.23 -1.53 -3.86
C GLY A 136 1.67 -0.37 -2.95
N HIS A 137 2.81 -0.49 -2.27
CA HIS A 137 3.38 0.59 -1.48
C HIS A 137 3.72 1.80 -2.33
N ALA A 138 4.45 1.60 -3.44
CA ALA A 138 4.78 2.67 -4.39
C ALA A 138 3.50 3.37 -4.90
N ALA A 139 2.47 2.61 -5.24
CA ALA A 139 1.17 3.13 -5.66
C ALA A 139 0.50 4.00 -4.58
N VAL A 140 0.50 3.56 -3.32
CA VAL A 140 -0.07 4.36 -2.23
C VAL A 140 0.67 5.69 -2.05
N HIS A 141 2.00 5.68 -2.14
CA HIS A 141 2.83 6.88 -2.08
C HIS A 141 2.60 7.81 -3.27
N ALA A 142 2.33 7.25 -4.46
CA ALA A 142 1.95 8.00 -5.66
C ALA A 142 0.49 8.51 -5.65
N GLY A 143 -0.28 8.25 -4.59
CA GLY A 143 -1.63 8.77 -4.41
C GLY A 143 -2.76 7.79 -4.70
N PHE A 144 -2.46 6.59 -5.22
CA PHE A 144 -3.45 5.59 -5.56
C PHE A 144 -4.07 4.95 -4.31
N LYS A 145 -5.34 4.58 -4.43
CA LYS A 145 -6.04 3.74 -3.45
C LYS A 145 -5.75 2.29 -3.77
N VAL A 146 -5.18 1.57 -2.83
CA VAL A 146 -4.83 0.15 -2.99
C VAL A 146 -5.63 -0.70 -1.99
N ARG A 147 -5.89 -1.96 -2.36
CA ARG A 147 -6.37 -3.01 -1.47
C ARG A 147 -5.56 -4.27 -1.69
N TYR A 148 -5.16 -4.92 -0.61
CA TYR A 148 -4.49 -6.21 -0.62
C TYR A 148 -5.38 -7.27 0.02
N PHE A 149 -5.45 -8.44 -0.59
CA PHE A 149 -6.06 -9.64 -0.04
C PHE A 149 -5.22 -10.85 -0.42
N THR A 150 -5.19 -11.86 0.44
CA THR A 150 -4.97 -13.22 -0.06
C THR A 150 -6.23 -13.68 -0.79
N ALA A 151 -6.11 -14.59 -1.75
CA ALA A 151 -7.27 -15.14 -2.44
C ALA A 151 -8.29 -15.76 -1.47
N ALA A 152 -7.81 -16.45 -0.43
CA ALA A 152 -8.65 -17.05 0.60
C ALA A 152 -9.42 -15.99 1.40
N ASP A 153 -8.75 -14.93 1.88
CA ASP A 153 -9.40 -13.87 2.67
C ASP A 153 -10.48 -13.14 1.86
N LEU A 154 -10.21 -12.86 0.59
CA LEU A 154 -11.18 -12.24 -0.30
C LEU A 154 -12.44 -13.11 -0.44
N ILE A 155 -12.24 -14.41 -0.68
CA ILE A 155 -13.35 -15.34 -0.85
C ILE A 155 -14.17 -15.45 0.43
N GLU A 156 -13.54 -15.48 1.61
CA GLU A 156 -14.25 -15.47 2.88
C GLU A 156 -15.09 -14.19 3.08
N VAL A 157 -14.55 -13.03 2.70
CA VAL A 157 -15.29 -11.75 2.73
C VAL A 157 -16.50 -11.81 1.80
N LEU A 158 -16.34 -12.33 0.58
CA LEU A 158 -17.44 -12.46 -0.39
C LEU A 158 -18.48 -13.49 0.04
N TYR A 159 -18.06 -14.57 0.69
CA TYR A 159 -18.94 -15.59 1.28
C TYR A 159 -19.85 -15.01 2.36
N ARG A 160 -19.29 -14.23 3.29
CA ARG A 160 -20.09 -13.54 4.30
C ARG A 160 -21.12 -12.60 3.65
N GLY A 161 -20.72 -11.92 2.58
CA GLY A 161 -21.61 -11.10 1.77
C GLY A 161 -22.73 -11.85 1.06
N LEU A 162 -22.61 -13.17 0.88
CA LEU A 162 -23.67 -13.99 0.28
C LEU A 162 -24.83 -14.20 1.25
N ALA A 163 -24.53 -14.39 2.54
CA ALA A 163 -25.53 -14.62 3.58
C ALA A 163 -26.42 -13.41 3.83
N ASP A 164 -25.91 -12.18 3.65
CA ASP A 164 -26.64 -10.92 3.85
C ASP A 164 -26.99 -10.20 2.54
N ASN A 165 -26.75 -10.85 1.39
CA ASN A 165 -27.00 -10.32 0.04
C ASN A 165 -26.27 -8.99 -0.27
N THR A 166 -25.05 -8.83 0.23
CA THR A 166 -24.22 -7.62 0.04
C THR A 166 -23.02 -7.79 -0.90
N VAL A 167 -22.82 -8.97 -1.51
CA VAL A 167 -21.69 -9.26 -2.43
C VAL A 167 -21.42 -8.13 -3.44
N GLY A 168 -22.46 -7.65 -4.14
CA GLY A 168 -22.32 -6.58 -5.13
C GLY A 168 -21.77 -5.29 -4.53
N LYS A 169 -22.27 -4.89 -3.35
CA LYS A 169 -21.80 -3.70 -2.62
C LYS A 169 -20.36 -3.85 -2.13
N ILE A 170 -19.96 -5.05 -1.72
CA ILE A 170 -18.57 -5.35 -1.35
C ILE A 170 -17.68 -5.17 -2.57
N ILE A 171 -18.01 -5.79 -3.70
CA ILE A 171 -17.25 -5.66 -4.96
C ILE A 171 -17.16 -4.18 -5.39
N ASP A 172 -18.27 -3.45 -5.39
CA ASP A 172 -18.27 -2.02 -5.73
C ASP A 172 -17.37 -1.20 -4.79
N THR A 173 -17.32 -1.56 -3.51
CA THR A 173 -16.45 -0.91 -2.53
C THR A 173 -14.98 -1.23 -2.79
N LEU A 174 -14.65 -2.49 -3.12
CA LEU A 174 -13.30 -2.92 -3.49
C LEU A 174 -12.83 -2.18 -4.76
N LEU A 175 -13.69 -2.06 -5.76
CA LEU A 175 -13.40 -1.39 -7.04
C LEU A 175 -13.39 0.16 -6.93
N ARG A 176 -13.56 0.73 -5.74
CA ARG A 176 -13.17 2.13 -5.48
C ARG A 176 -11.66 2.30 -5.32
N ALA A 177 -10.93 1.21 -5.08
CA ALA A 177 -9.48 1.19 -5.17
C ALA A 177 -9.06 1.27 -6.65
N ASP A 178 -7.94 1.92 -6.93
CA ASP A 178 -7.33 1.99 -8.26
C ASP A 178 -6.60 0.69 -8.59
N LEU A 179 -6.06 0.02 -7.55
CA LEU A 179 -5.39 -1.27 -7.62
C LEU A 179 -5.93 -2.24 -6.55
N VAL A 180 -6.32 -3.45 -6.96
CA VAL A 180 -6.62 -4.56 -6.05
C VAL A 180 -5.60 -5.66 -6.25
N ILE A 181 -4.90 -6.03 -5.18
CA ILE A 181 -3.89 -7.08 -5.17
C ILE A 181 -4.50 -8.36 -4.57
N LEU A 182 -4.41 -9.47 -5.31
CA LEU A 182 -4.83 -10.81 -4.90
C LEU A 182 -3.60 -11.72 -4.87
N ASP A 183 -3.08 -11.94 -3.67
CA ASP A 183 -1.93 -12.83 -3.46
C ASP A 183 -2.37 -14.27 -3.23
N GLU A 184 -1.43 -15.21 -3.36
CA GLU A 184 -1.62 -16.63 -3.06
C GLU A 184 -2.78 -17.31 -3.82
N ILE A 185 -3.06 -16.88 -5.05
CA ILE A 185 -4.03 -17.56 -5.91
C ILE A 185 -3.58 -19.00 -6.16
N GLY A 186 -4.52 -19.93 -5.98
CA GLY A 186 -4.30 -21.37 -6.19
C GLY A 186 -3.53 -22.07 -5.07
N PHE A 187 -3.33 -21.42 -3.91
CA PHE A 187 -2.81 -22.08 -2.73
C PHE A 187 -3.82 -23.05 -2.10
N ALA A 188 -5.10 -22.65 -2.05
CA ALA A 188 -6.21 -23.50 -1.63
C ALA A 188 -7.20 -23.71 -2.78
N PRO A 189 -7.77 -24.92 -2.93
CA PRO A 189 -8.85 -25.16 -3.89
C PRO A 189 -10.09 -24.35 -3.50
N LEU A 190 -10.73 -23.73 -4.50
CA LEU A 190 -12.03 -23.10 -4.36
C LEU A 190 -13.12 -24.13 -4.69
N ASP A 191 -14.29 -23.96 -4.10
CA ASP A 191 -15.51 -24.62 -4.55
C ASP A 191 -16.20 -23.81 -5.66
N ASP A 192 -17.32 -24.31 -6.17
CA ASP A 192 -18.05 -23.68 -7.28
C ASP A 192 -18.51 -22.26 -6.92
N THR A 193 -19.01 -22.07 -5.71
CA THR A 193 -19.49 -20.76 -5.25
C THR A 193 -18.31 -19.78 -5.09
N GLY A 194 -17.18 -20.20 -4.52
CA GLY A 194 -15.97 -19.38 -4.44
C GLY A 194 -15.46 -18.97 -5.82
N THR A 195 -15.50 -19.90 -6.78
CA THR A 195 -15.10 -19.63 -8.18
C THR A 195 -16.01 -18.60 -8.84
N GLN A 196 -17.33 -18.70 -8.65
CA GLN A 196 -18.28 -17.70 -9.14
C GLN A 196 -18.09 -16.32 -8.49
N LEU A 197 -17.76 -16.27 -7.19
CA LEU A 197 -17.48 -15.02 -6.48
C LEU A 197 -16.20 -14.35 -6.99
N LEU A 198 -15.14 -15.12 -7.23
CA LEU A 198 -13.91 -14.62 -7.86
C LEU A 198 -14.20 -14.08 -9.26
N PHE A 199 -14.95 -14.83 -10.07
CA PHE A 199 -15.34 -14.40 -11.41
C PHE A 199 -16.10 -13.07 -11.38
N ARG A 200 -17.06 -12.91 -10.46
CA ARG A 200 -17.82 -11.65 -10.30
C ARG A 200 -16.91 -10.45 -10.04
N LEU A 201 -15.90 -10.60 -9.18
CA LEU A 201 -14.93 -9.52 -8.92
C LEU A 201 -14.12 -9.21 -10.18
N VAL A 202 -13.55 -10.23 -10.83
CA VAL A 202 -12.72 -10.09 -12.03
C VAL A 202 -13.51 -9.44 -13.16
N ALA A 203 -14.73 -9.91 -13.41
CA ALA A 203 -15.62 -9.38 -14.43
C ALA A 203 -16.03 -7.92 -14.14
N ALA A 204 -16.25 -7.56 -12.87
CA ALA A 204 -16.62 -6.19 -12.50
C ALA A 204 -15.45 -5.19 -12.60
N GLY A 205 -14.21 -5.67 -12.38
CA GLY A 205 -12.97 -4.89 -12.49
C GLY A 205 -12.41 -4.78 -13.90
N TYR A 206 -12.73 -5.73 -14.78
CA TYR A 206 -12.27 -5.78 -16.17
C TYR A 206 -12.47 -4.44 -16.90
N GLU A 207 -11.41 -3.94 -17.54
CA GLU A 207 -11.34 -2.63 -18.24
C GLU A 207 -11.69 -1.40 -17.40
N ARG A 208 -11.79 -1.54 -16.07
CA ARG A 208 -12.17 -0.45 -15.15
C ARG A 208 -11.14 -0.20 -14.06
N ARG A 209 -10.45 -1.26 -13.61
CA ARG A 209 -9.48 -1.24 -12.52
C ARG A 209 -8.36 -2.23 -12.78
N SER A 210 -7.18 -1.92 -12.26
CA SER A 210 -6.04 -2.82 -12.29
C SER A 210 -6.17 -3.87 -11.20
N LEU A 211 -6.02 -5.13 -11.60
CA LEU A 211 -5.86 -6.27 -10.71
C LEU A 211 -4.42 -6.76 -10.78
N ALA A 212 -3.80 -6.97 -9.63
CA ALA A 212 -2.49 -7.59 -9.55
C ALA A 212 -2.58 -8.91 -8.82
N ILE A 213 -2.15 -9.99 -9.46
CA ILE A 213 -2.29 -11.34 -8.94
C ILE A 213 -0.95 -12.03 -8.77
N ALA A 214 -0.85 -12.89 -7.76
CA ALA A 214 0.26 -13.84 -7.64
C ALA A 214 -0.28 -15.27 -7.56
N SER A 215 0.31 -16.17 -8.35
CA SER A 215 -0.02 -17.60 -8.33
C SER A 215 1.23 -18.47 -8.33
N HIS A 216 1.15 -19.61 -7.65
CA HIS A 216 2.17 -20.66 -7.72
C HIS A 216 2.05 -21.51 -8.98
N TRP A 217 0.83 -21.63 -9.52
CA TRP A 217 0.51 -22.46 -10.67
C TRP A 217 0.52 -21.65 -11.96
N PRO A 218 1.16 -22.17 -13.03
CA PRO A 218 0.95 -21.69 -14.40
C PRO A 218 -0.53 -21.69 -14.77
N PHE A 219 -0.95 -20.78 -15.66
CA PHE A 219 -2.36 -20.57 -16.01
C PHE A 219 -3.04 -21.84 -16.54
N GLU A 220 -2.29 -22.68 -17.26
CA GLU A 220 -2.76 -23.96 -17.80
C GLU A 220 -3.16 -24.95 -16.70
N GLN A 221 -2.67 -24.75 -15.48
CA GLN A 221 -2.93 -25.61 -14.32
C GLN A 221 -3.96 -25.02 -13.36
N TRP A 222 -4.63 -23.91 -13.70
CA TRP A 222 -5.64 -23.30 -12.82
C TRP A 222 -6.87 -24.17 -12.60
N GLY A 223 -7.14 -25.14 -13.49
CA GLY A 223 -8.15 -26.18 -13.26
C GLY A 223 -7.90 -27.07 -12.04
N ARG A 224 -6.72 -27.00 -11.41
CA ARG A 224 -6.42 -27.73 -10.16
C ARG A 224 -7.14 -27.17 -8.94
N PHE A 225 -7.46 -25.88 -8.96
CA PHE A 225 -8.05 -25.19 -7.82
C PHE A 225 -9.34 -24.43 -8.19
N LEU A 226 -9.66 -24.35 -9.49
CA LEU A 226 -10.94 -23.87 -9.99
C LEU A 226 -11.71 -25.06 -10.57
N PRO A 227 -12.76 -25.57 -9.87
CA PRO A 227 -13.49 -26.77 -10.26
C PRO A 227 -14.20 -26.65 -11.61
N GLU A 228 -14.71 -25.46 -11.93
CA GLU A 228 -15.46 -25.22 -13.16
C GLU A 228 -14.58 -24.61 -14.25
N HIS A 229 -14.24 -25.42 -15.25
CA HIS A 229 -13.28 -25.08 -16.30
C HIS A 229 -13.70 -23.87 -17.16
N THR A 230 -14.97 -23.68 -17.46
CA THR A 230 -15.43 -22.59 -18.34
C THR A 230 -15.33 -21.23 -17.64
N THR A 231 -15.62 -21.18 -16.35
CA THR A 231 -15.45 -20.01 -15.47
C THR A 231 -13.98 -19.73 -15.26
N ALA A 232 -13.15 -20.75 -15.04
CA ALA A 232 -11.70 -20.60 -14.95
C ALA A 232 -11.12 -19.96 -16.23
N ALA A 233 -11.50 -20.46 -17.40
CA ALA A 233 -11.10 -19.87 -18.68
C ALA A 233 -11.60 -18.42 -18.81
N SER A 234 -12.83 -18.14 -18.42
CA SER A 234 -13.43 -16.80 -18.46
C SER A 234 -12.76 -15.79 -17.51
N ILE A 235 -12.26 -16.26 -16.37
CA ILE A 235 -11.46 -15.48 -15.42
C ILE A 235 -10.11 -15.14 -16.06
N LEU A 236 -9.42 -16.15 -16.60
CA LEU A 236 -8.11 -15.99 -17.22
C LEU A 236 -8.15 -15.05 -18.43
N ASP A 237 -9.13 -15.23 -19.31
CA ASP A 237 -9.35 -14.38 -20.48
C ASP A 237 -9.39 -12.89 -20.09
N ARG A 238 -10.21 -12.53 -19.10
CA ARG A 238 -10.34 -11.16 -18.61
C ARG A 238 -9.12 -10.66 -17.85
N LEU A 239 -8.49 -11.52 -17.05
CA LEU A 239 -7.29 -11.15 -16.32
C LEU A 239 -6.12 -10.87 -17.26
N LEU A 240 -5.97 -11.64 -18.33
CA LEU A 240 -4.77 -11.65 -19.17
C LEU A 240 -4.89 -10.82 -20.46
N HIS A 241 -6.08 -10.42 -20.88
CA HIS A 241 -6.28 -9.62 -22.10
C HIS A 241 -5.44 -8.32 -22.10
N HIS A 242 -5.41 -7.61 -20.97
CA HIS A 242 -4.59 -6.42 -20.77
C HIS A 242 -3.70 -6.60 -19.54
N ALA A 243 -2.73 -7.51 -19.62
CA ALA A 243 -1.84 -7.81 -18.49
C ALA A 243 -0.36 -7.75 -18.84
N THR A 244 0.41 -7.28 -17.88
CA THR A 244 1.84 -7.60 -17.80
C THR A 244 2.00 -8.93 -17.06
N ILE A 245 2.54 -9.93 -17.75
CA ILE A 245 2.79 -11.26 -17.17
C ILE A 245 4.27 -11.36 -16.79
N VAL A 246 4.54 -11.67 -15.53
CA VAL A 246 5.89 -11.84 -14.98
C VAL A 246 6.05 -13.27 -14.51
N ILE A 247 6.87 -14.04 -15.21
CA ILE A 247 7.20 -15.40 -14.82
C ILE A 247 8.47 -15.38 -13.97
N THR A 248 8.34 -15.88 -12.74
CA THR A 248 9.43 -15.99 -11.77
C THR A 248 9.94 -17.42 -11.70
N SER A 249 11.26 -17.59 -11.62
CA SER A 249 11.93 -18.88 -11.52
C SER A 249 13.12 -18.81 -10.55
N GLY A 250 13.71 -19.97 -10.23
CA GLY A 250 14.89 -20.06 -9.36
C GLY A 250 14.59 -20.49 -7.92
N GLU A 251 15.66 -20.56 -7.10
CA GLU A 251 15.59 -21.00 -5.72
C GLU A 251 14.93 -19.98 -4.79
N SER A 252 14.18 -20.50 -3.82
CA SER A 252 13.49 -19.71 -2.80
C SER A 252 14.46 -18.77 -2.06
N TYR A 253 14.21 -17.47 -2.18
CA TYR A 253 14.91 -16.42 -1.44
C TYR A 253 14.85 -16.67 0.08
N ARG A 254 13.73 -17.22 0.57
CA ARG A 254 13.56 -17.54 2.00
C ARG A 254 14.55 -18.62 2.47
N MET A 255 14.89 -19.58 1.61
CA MET A 255 15.86 -20.65 1.93
C MET A 255 17.29 -20.10 1.92
N ARG A 256 17.67 -19.35 0.90
CA ARG A 256 18.99 -18.69 0.82
C ARG A 256 19.29 -17.85 2.08
N HIS A 257 18.34 -17.06 2.56
CA HIS A 257 18.52 -16.27 3.78
C HIS A 257 18.52 -17.08 5.09
N ALA A 258 17.83 -18.23 5.12
CA ALA A 258 17.87 -19.12 6.28
C ALA A 258 19.23 -19.82 6.41
N ASP A 259 19.84 -20.20 5.28
CA ASP A 259 21.15 -20.85 5.26
C ASP A 259 22.30 -19.88 5.58
N HIS A 260 22.24 -18.64 5.08
CA HIS A 260 23.19 -17.60 5.45
C HIS A 260 23.19 -17.26 6.95
N LYS A 261 22.01 -17.27 7.61
CA LYS A 261 21.94 -17.09 9.08
C LYS A 261 22.53 -18.26 9.87
N LYS A 262 22.45 -19.49 9.35
CA LYS A 262 23.06 -20.67 10.00
C LYS A 262 24.57 -20.72 9.85
N GLY A 263 25.13 -20.18 8.75
CA GLY A 263 26.58 -20.06 8.55
C GLY A 263 27.21 -19.01 9.45
N ALA A 264 26.57 -17.84 9.62
CA ALA A 264 27.08 -16.75 10.45
C ALA A 264 27.06 -17.03 11.97
N ASN A 265 26.23 -17.97 12.43
CA ASN A 265 26.15 -18.36 13.84
C ASN A 265 27.01 -19.59 14.19
N LYS A 266 27.85 -20.05 13.24
CA LYS A 266 28.80 -21.17 13.39
C LYS A 266 30.26 -20.73 13.20
N SER A 267 30.52 -19.43 13.12
CA SER A 267 31.87 -18.84 13.04
C SER A 267 32.19 -18.07 14.31
#